data_AF-A0A8S8ZYM3-F1
#
_entry.id   AF-A0A8S8ZYM3-F1
#
_cell.length_a   1.000
_cell.length_b   1.000
_cell.length_c   1.000
_cell.angle_alpha   90.00
_cell.angle_beta   90.00
_cell.angle_gamma   90.00
#
_symmetry.space_group_name_H-M   'P 1'
#
loop_
_entity.id
_entity.type
_entity.pdbx_description
1 polymer ?
#
loop_
_entity_poly.entity_id
_entity_poly.type
_entity_poly.pdbx_seq_one_letter_code
_entity_poly.pdbx_strand_id
1 'polypeptide(L)'
;MKGASDGGICIPHSENRFPGFDMESEELDAETLKKYIFGGHVAEYMETLADDDEERYKSQFNRYIENDVEADGLEDLYAEAHAAIREDPFKKAESDAPKKTKEEWKAESLKYRKTKLTREQRAAGVQERIAALLQE
;
A
#
# COMPACT_ATOMS: atom_id res chain seq x y z
N MET A 1 8.84 -0.91 12.47
CA MET A 1 9.97 -0.98 13.42
C MET A 1 9.88 -2.23 14.29
N LYS A 2 8.84 -2.39 15.13
CA LYS A 2 8.65 -3.55 16.01
C LYS A 2 8.86 -4.90 15.32
N GLY A 3 8.18 -5.16 14.20
CA GLY A 3 8.33 -6.42 13.46
C GLY A 3 9.74 -6.72 12.94
N ALA A 4 10.55 -5.69 12.63
CA ALA A 4 11.94 -5.91 12.22
C ALA A 4 12.84 -6.25 13.43
N SER A 5 12.57 -5.63 14.58
CA SER A 5 13.22 -6.02 15.84
C SER A 5 12.87 -7.44 16.25
N ASP A 6 11.59 -7.83 16.16
CA ASP A 6 11.13 -9.18 16.47
C ASP A 6 11.60 -10.22 15.44
N GLY A 7 11.91 -9.77 14.23
CA GLY A 7 12.53 -10.56 13.17
C GLY A 7 14.05 -10.77 13.31
N GLY A 8 14.67 -10.26 14.38
CA GLY A 8 16.08 -10.47 14.70
C GLY A 8 17.05 -9.39 14.23
N ILE A 9 16.56 -8.28 13.66
CA ILE A 9 17.39 -7.12 13.33
C ILE A 9 17.55 -6.25 14.59
N CYS A 10 18.80 -6.00 15.01
CA CYS A 10 19.06 -5.10 16.12
C CYS A 10 18.77 -3.64 15.72
N ILE A 11 17.59 -3.15 16.08
CA ILE A 11 17.18 -1.76 15.91
C ILE A 11 17.11 -1.14 17.31
N PRO A 12 18.02 -0.23 17.70
CA PRO A 12 17.92 0.43 18.99
C PRO A 12 16.69 1.35 19.03
N HIS A 13 15.78 1.08 19.96
CA HIS A 13 14.55 1.86 20.14
C HIS A 13 14.09 1.84 21.60
N SER A 14 13.22 2.78 21.96
CA SER A 14 12.50 2.84 23.23
C SER A 14 11.03 2.47 23.02
N GLU A 15 10.33 2.13 24.11
CA GLU A 15 8.92 1.71 24.07
C GLU A 15 7.90 2.85 24.07
N ASN A 16 8.36 4.08 24.32
CA ASN A 16 7.53 5.28 24.49
C ASN A 16 6.66 5.72 23.29
N ARG A 17 6.79 5.04 22.15
CA ARG A 17 6.01 5.30 20.93
C ARG A 17 5.15 4.12 20.50
N PHE A 18 5.14 3.05 21.29
CA PHE A 18 4.27 1.92 21.01
C PHE A 18 2.84 2.19 21.48
N PRO A 19 1.83 1.67 20.74
CA PRO A 19 0.47 1.60 21.25
C PRO A 19 0.44 0.92 22.62
N GLY A 20 -0.29 1.49 23.57
CA GLY A 20 -0.34 1.01 24.95
C GLY A 20 0.69 1.65 25.89
N PHE A 21 1.59 2.51 25.40
CA PHE A 21 2.48 3.27 26.28
C PHE A 21 1.75 4.42 26.96
N ASP A 22 1.82 4.47 28.29
CA ASP A 22 1.32 5.57 29.09
C ASP A 22 2.44 6.56 29.45
N MET A 23 2.21 7.84 29.15
CA MET A 23 3.18 8.91 29.42
C MET A 23 3.26 9.30 30.89
N GLU A 24 2.22 9.00 31.68
CA GLU A 24 2.19 9.36 33.11
C GLU A 24 2.90 8.32 33.97
N SER A 25 2.61 7.04 33.75
CA SER A 25 3.27 5.93 34.45
C SER A 25 4.62 5.53 33.85
N GLU A 26 4.93 5.97 32.61
CA GLU A 26 6.09 5.52 31.82
C GLU A 26 6.11 4.00 31.56
N GLU A 27 4.95 3.35 31.61
CA GLU A 27 4.80 1.90 31.43
C GLU A 27 4.12 1.55 30.09
N LEU A 28 4.51 0.42 29.50
CA LEU A 28 3.91 -0.13 28.29
C LEU A 28 2.91 -1.24 28.63
N ASP A 29 1.66 -1.07 28.21
CA ASP A 29 0.71 -2.17 28.14
C ASP A 29 0.99 -3.09 26.93
N ALA A 30 1.59 -4.24 27.22
CA ALA A 30 1.91 -5.25 26.23
C ALA A 30 0.66 -5.91 25.62
N GLU A 31 -0.47 -5.94 26.32
CA GLU A 31 -1.72 -6.52 25.79
C GLU A 31 -2.30 -5.63 24.68
N THR A 32 -2.39 -4.31 24.92
CA THR A 32 -2.75 -3.36 23.88
C THR A 32 -1.77 -3.43 22.70
N LEU A 33 -0.46 -3.48 22.95
CA LEU A 33 0.51 -3.62 21.85
C LEU A 33 0.27 -4.90 21.03
N LYS A 34 0.05 -6.04 21.69
CA LYS A 34 -0.26 -7.32 21.02
C LYS A 34 -1.53 -7.20 20.18
N LYS A 35 -2.60 -6.62 20.73
CA LYS A 35 -3.85 -6.37 20.00
C LYS A 35 -3.63 -5.55 18.73
N TYR A 36 -2.77 -4.54 18.77
CA TYR A 36 -2.44 -3.76 17.57
C TYR A 36 -1.64 -4.55 16.54
N ILE A 37 -0.76 -5.47 16.98
CA ILE A 37 0.03 -6.33 16.08
C ILE A 37 -0.89 -7.28 15.29
N PHE A 38 -1.93 -7.82 15.91
CA PHE A 38 -2.88 -8.75 15.29
C PHE A 38 -4.15 -8.07 14.75
N GLY A 39 -4.16 -6.74 14.63
CA GLY A 39 -5.27 -6.02 14.02
C GLY A 39 -6.56 -5.96 14.85
N GLY A 40 -6.51 -6.25 16.15
CA GLY A 40 -7.71 -6.25 16.99
C GLY A 40 -8.44 -4.90 17.09
N HIS A 41 -7.74 -3.77 16.89
CA HIS A 41 -8.38 -2.45 16.75
C HIS A 41 -9.21 -2.30 15.47
N VAL A 42 -8.83 -3.01 14.40
CA VAL A 42 -9.61 -3.08 13.16
C VAL A 42 -10.79 -4.01 13.35
N ALA A 43 -10.58 -5.18 13.99
CA ALA A 43 -11.64 -6.12 14.33
C ALA A 43 -12.75 -5.47 15.18
N GLU A 44 -12.40 -4.76 16.25
CA GLU A 44 -13.38 -4.04 17.07
C GLU A 44 -14.14 -2.97 16.28
N TYR A 45 -13.47 -2.28 15.35
CA TYR A 45 -14.13 -1.29 14.50
C TYR A 45 -15.05 -1.94 13.46
N MET A 46 -14.67 -3.11 12.94
CA MET A 46 -15.52 -3.94 12.08
C MET A 46 -16.78 -4.37 12.81
N GLU A 47 -16.65 -4.90 14.03
CA GLU A 47 -17.77 -5.31 14.88
C GLU A 47 -18.69 -4.11 15.19
N THR A 48 -18.12 -3.00 15.65
CA THR A 48 -18.90 -1.80 15.99
C THR A 48 -19.69 -1.29 14.77
N LEU A 49 -19.07 -1.23 13.58
CA LEU A 49 -19.78 -0.78 12.38
C LEU A 49 -20.80 -1.80 11.87
N ALA A 50 -20.53 -3.10 12.01
CA ALA A 50 -21.49 -4.13 11.63
C ALA A 50 -22.79 -4.03 12.45
N ASP A 51 -22.67 -3.69 13.74
CA ASP A 51 -23.81 -3.51 14.64
C ASP A 51 -24.52 -2.15 14.49
N ASP A 52 -23.75 -1.06 14.36
CA ASP A 52 -24.28 0.31 14.38
C ASP A 52 -24.70 0.86 13.00
N ASP A 53 -23.94 0.57 11.93
CA ASP A 53 -24.11 1.17 10.60
C ASP A 53 -23.59 0.25 9.48
N GLU A 54 -24.45 -0.66 9.03
CA GLU A 54 -24.15 -1.65 7.99
C GLU A 54 -23.77 -1.00 6.64
N GLU A 55 -24.26 0.21 6.33
CA GLU A 55 -23.92 0.92 5.09
C GLU A 55 -22.46 1.39 5.13
N ARG A 56 -22.02 1.93 6.27
CA ARG A 56 -20.61 2.26 6.50
C ARG A 56 -19.74 1.02 6.53
N TYR A 57 -20.19 -0.07 7.14
CA TYR A 57 -19.47 -1.34 7.14
C TYR A 57 -19.20 -1.82 5.70
N LYS A 58 -20.26 -1.90 4.88
CA LYS A 58 -20.17 -2.33 3.47
C LYS A 58 -19.27 -1.42 2.63
N SER A 59 -19.31 -0.10 2.85
CA SER A 59 -18.50 0.83 2.07
C SER A 59 -17.01 0.79 2.44
N GLN A 60 -16.66 0.64 3.72
CA GLN A 60 -15.28 0.64 4.20
C GLN A 60 -14.61 -0.73 4.08
N PHE A 61 -15.36 -1.81 4.36
CA PHE A 61 -14.86 -3.18 4.40
C PHE A 61 -15.30 -4.03 3.21
N ASN A 62 -15.66 -3.41 2.07
CA ASN A 62 -16.12 -4.13 0.87
C ASN A 62 -15.21 -5.30 0.46
N ARG A 63 -13.89 -5.09 0.46
CA ARG A 63 -12.91 -6.12 0.11
C ARG A 63 -12.84 -7.25 1.12
N TYR A 64 -13.10 -6.97 2.40
CA TYR A 64 -13.12 -8.00 3.43
C TYR A 64 -14.33 -8.91 3.19
N ILE A 65 -15.49 -8.31 2.91
CA ILE A 65 -16.72 -9.04 2.55
C ILE A 65 -16.51 -9.86 1.26
N GLU A 66 -15.89 -9.27 0.23
CA GLU A 66 -15.60 -9.98 -1.04
C GLU A 66 -14.66 -11.19 -0.88
N ASN A 67 -13.76 -11.15 0.12
CA ASN A 67 -12.79 -12.20 0.39
C ASN A 67 -13.17 -13.07 1.60
N ASP A 68 -14.40 -12.93 2.13
CA ASP A 68 -14.92 -13.70 3.27
C ASP A 68 -14.03 -13.59 4.52
N VAL A 69 -13.58 -12.38 4.82
CA VAL A 69 -12.75 -12.06 5.99
C VAL A 69 -13.60 -11.36 7.05
N GLU A 70 -13.81 -12.04 8.17
CA GLU A 70 -14.54 -11.55 9.34
C GLU A 70 -13.60 -10.99 10.42
N ALA A 71 -14.17 -10.32 11.43
CA ALA A 71 -13.40 -9.63 12.48
C ALA A 71 -12.61 -10.60 13.38
N ASP A 72 -13.20 -11.76 13.69
CA ASP A 72 -12.60 -12.82 14.49
C ASP A 72 -11.45 -13.54 13.75
N GLY A 73 -11.57 -13.70 12.42
CA GLY A 73 -10.54 -14.29 11.56
C GLY A 73 -9.29 -13.43 11.39
N LEU A 74 -9.29 -12.17 11.83
CA LEU A 74 -8.18 -11.25 11.60
C LEU A 74 -6.90 -11.61 12.37
N GLU A 75 -7.03 -12.05 13.63
CA GLU A 75 -5.88 -12.45 14.45
C GLU A 75 -5.19 -13.68 13.85
N ASP A 76 -5.98 -14.69 13.46
CA ASP A 76 -5.49 -15.92 12.85
C ASP A 76 -4.82 -15.63 11.49
N LEU A 77 -5.42 -14.80 10.65
CA LEU A 77 -4.85 -14.37 9.37
C LEU A 77 -3.43 -13.79 9.52
N TYR A 78 -3.24 -12.88 10.49
CA TYR A 78 -1.92 -12.31 10.76
C TYR A 78 -0.96 -13.31 11.40
N ALA A 79 -1.45 -14.20 12.27
CA ALA A 79 -0.63 -15.25 12.88
C ALA A 79 -0.06 -16.21 11.83
N GLU A 80 -0.91 -16.66 10.90
CA GLU A 80 -0.51 -17.48 9.75
C GLU A 80 0.46 -16.75 8.83
N ALA A 81 0.19 -15.48 8.52
CA ALA A 81 1.10 -14.66 7.71
C ALA A 81 2.48 -14.53 8.36
N HIS A 82 2.55 -14.29 9.68
CA HIS A 82 3.82 -14.24 10.40
C HIS A 82 4.56 -15.58 10.40
N ALA A 83 3.86 -16.71 10.47
CA ALA A 83 4.47 -18.03 10.35
C ALA A 83 5.03 -18.26 8.94
N ALA A 84 4.23 -17.97 7.90
CA ALA A 84 4.63 -18.14 6.51
C ALA A 84 5.84 -17.26 6.12
N ILE A 85 5.91 -16.02 6.63
CA ILE A 85 7.07 -15.13 6.41
C ILE A 85 8.35 -15.70 7.05
N ARG A 86 8.24 -16.35 8.22
CA ARG A 86 9.39 -16.99 8.88
C ARG A 86 9.85 -18.25 8.17
N GLU A 87 8.91 -18.99 7.55
CA GLU A 87 9.20 -20.20 6.80
C GLU A 87 9.87 -19.90 5.45
N ASP A 88 9.31 -18.99 4.65
CA ASP A 88 9.88 -18.55 3.37
C ASP A 88 9.84 -17.02 3.21
N PRO A 89 10.87 -16.30 3.70
CA PRO A 89 10.92 -14.84 3.61
C PRO A 89 11.15 -14.34 2.17
N PHE A 90 11.51 -15.21 1.23
CA PHE A 90 11.80 -14.85 -0.16
C PHE A 90 10.72 -15.33 -1.15
N LYS A 91 9.54 -15.71 -0.64
CA LYS A 91 8.40 -16.16 -1.43
C LYS A 91 8.08 -15.15 -2.52
N LYS A 92 8.17 -15.57 -3.78
CA LYS A 92 7.87 -14.72 -4.94
C LYS A 92 6.38 -14.65 -5.15
N ALA A 93 5.89 -13.46 -5.52
CA ALA A 93 4.51 -13.31 -5.96
C ALA A 93 4.30 -14.14 -7.24
N GLU A 94 3.33 -15.04 -7.20
CA GLU A 94 2.82 -15.70 -8.39
C GLU A 94 1.87 -14.75 -9.11
N SER A 95 2.02 -14.63 -10.43
CA SER A 95 1.16 -13.78 -11.24
C SER A 95 0.95 -14.47 -12.59
N ASP A 96 -0.31 -14.73 -12.93
CA ASP A 96 -0.70 -15.27 -14.24
C ASP A 96 -0.65 -14.21 -15.35
N ALA A 97 -0.43 -12.95 -14.98
CA ALA A 97 -0.28 -11.85 -15.93
C ALA A 97 0.94 -12.10 -16.84
N PRO A 98 0.80 -11.92 -18.16
CA PRO A 98 1.91 -12.05 -19.09
C PRO A 98 3.01 -11.05 -18.72
N LYS A 99 4.18 -11.59 -18.37
CA LYS A 99 5.34 -10.78 -17.99
C LYS A 99 5.95 -10.17 -19.25
N LYS A 100 5.59 -8.92 -19.52
CA LYS A 100 6.26 -8.13 -20.57
C LYS A 100 7.74 -7.98 -20.23
N THR A 101 8.57 -8.20 -21.22
CA THR A 101 10.01 -7.94 -21.17
C THR A 101 10.27 -6.44 -20.98
N LYS A 102 11.48 -6.11 -20.53
CA LYS A 102 11.93 -4.71 -20.40
C LYS A 102 11.80 -3.94 -21.72
N GLU A 103 11.98 -4.62 -22.85
CA GLU A 103 11.91 -4.05 -24.19
C GLU A 103 10.46 -3.72 -24.57
N GLU A 104 9.52 -4.61 -24.29
CA GLU A 104 8.09 -4.38 -24.49
C GLU A 104 7.56 -3.24 -23.62
N TRP A 105 7.97 -3.18 -22.35
CA TRP A 105 7.63 -2.05 -21.48
C TRP A 105 8.21 -0.73 -21.99
N LYS A 106 9.44 -0.74 -22.49
CA LYS A 106 10.08 0.44 -23.07
C LYS A 106 9.35 0.90 -24.32
N ALA A 107 8.97 -0.03 -25.20
CA ALA A 107 8.22 0.27 -26.41
C ALA A 107 6.84 0.86 -26.07
N GLU A 108 6.11 0.27 -25.13
CA GLU A 108 4.81 0.79 -24.67
C GLU A 108 4.94 2.21 -24.08
N SER A 109 5.93 2.41 -23.21
CA SER A 109 6.17 3.71 -22.58
C SER A 109 6.54 4.80 -23.59
N LEU A 110 7.26 4.44 -24.66
CA LEU A 110 7.68 5.39 -25.69
C LEU A 110 6.50 5.91 -26.53
N LYS A 111 5.42 5.14 -26.71
CA LYS A 111 4.23 5.57 -27.46
C LYS A 111 3.61 6.84 -26.90
N TYR A 112 3.57 6.97 -25.58
CA TYR A 112 2.96 8.10 -24.88
C TYR A 112 3.95 9.21 -24.55
N ARG A 113 5.26 8.96 -24.73
CA ARG A 113 6.31 9.92 -24.41
C ARG A 113 6.47 10.93 -25.55
N LYS A 114 6.06 12.17 -25.31
CA LYS A 114 6.31 13.28 -26.25
C LYS A 114 7.81 13.51 -26.43
N THR A 115 8.26 13.51 -27.69
CA THR A 115 9.63 13.85 -28.07
C THR A 115 9.78 15.37 -28.22
N LYS A 116 10.97 15.89 -27.92
CA LYS A 116 11.26 17.32 -28.14
C LYS A 116 11.33 17.59 -29.64
N LEU A 117 10.71 18.68 -30.09
CA LEU A 117 10.83 19.15 -31.48
C LEU A 117 12.29 19.51 -31.80
N THR A 118 12.73 19.20 -33.01
CA THR A 118 14.04 19.61 -33.53
C THR A 118 14.06 21.11 -33.81
N ARG A 119 15.26 21.69 -34.02
CA ARG A 119 15.40 23.13 -34.32
C ARG A 119 14.70 23.51 -35.63
N GLU A 120 14.82 22.67 -36.64
CA GLU A 120 14.19 22.86 -37.96
C GLU A 120 12.66 22.80 -37.86
N GLN A 121 12.11 21.82 -37.15
CA GLN A 121 10.67 21.71 -36.90
C GLN A 121 10.12 22.94 -36.17
N ARG A 122 10.87 23.47 -35.20
CA ARG A 122 10.49 24.72 -34.50
C ARG A 122 10.54 25.93 -35.45
N ALA A 123 11.55 26.03 -36.31
CA ALA A 123 11.67 27.13 -37.27
C ALA A 123 10.54 27.10 -38.31
N ALA A 124 10.22 25.91 -38.84
CA ALA A 124 9.10 25.72 -39.76
C ALA A 124 7.76 26.09 -39.10
N GLY A 125 7.51 25.62 -37.87
CA GLY A 125 6.28 25.97 -37.14
C GLY A 125 6.14 27.47 -36.85
N VAL A 126 7.25 28.20 -36.69
CA VAL A 126 7.22 29.67 -36.57
C VAL A 126 6.86 30.31 -37.92
N GLN A 127 7.44 29.85 -39.03
CA GLN A 127 7.14 30.37 -40.37
C GLN A 127 5.69 30.12 -40.78
N GLU A 128 5.17 28.90 -40.55
CA GLU A 128 3.76 28.56 -40.81
C GLU A 128 2.82 29.45 -40.00
N ARG A 129 3.14 29.69 -38.72
CA ARG A 129 2.33 30.56 -37.86
C ARG A 129 2.35 32.03 -38.30
N ILE A 130 3.48 32.53 -38.77
CA ILE A 130 3.59 33.89 -39.34
C ILE A 130 2.77 34.00 -40.63
N ALA A 131 2.86 33.01 -41.51
CA ALA A 131 2.12 33.00 -42.78
C ALA A 131 0.60 32.95 -42.57
N ALA A 132 0.12 32.14 -41.61
CA ALA A 132 -1.30 32.07 -41.27
C ALA A 132 -1.83 33.42 -40.73
N LEU A 133 -1.08 34.09 -39.85
CA LEU A 133 -1.46 35.40 -39.29
C LEU A 133 -1.43 36.55 -40.30
N LEU A 134 -0.71 36.41 -41.42
CA LEU A 134 -0.67 37.40 -42.50
C LEU A 134 -1.82 37.24 -43.50
N GLN A 135 -2.54 36.12 -43.46
CA GLN A 135 -3.69 35.83 -44.33
C GLN A 135 -5.05 36.13 -43.65
N GLU A 136 -5.06 36.35 -42.33
CA GLU A 136 -6.15 36.97 -41.56
C GLU A 136 -6.09 38.50 -41.64
#